data_AF-A0A396QYT3-F1
#
_entry.id   AF-A0A396QYT3-F1
#
_cell.length_a   1.000
_cell.length_b   1.000
_cell.length_c   1.000
_cell.angle_alpha   90.00
_cell.angle_beta   90.00
_cell.angle_gamma   90.00
#
_symmetry.space_group_name_H-M   'P 1'
#
loop_
_entity.id
_entity.type
_entity.pdbx_description
1 polymer ?
#
loop_
_entity_poly.entity_id
_entity_poly.type
_entity_poly.pdbx_seq_one_letter_code
_entity_poly.pdbx_strand_id
1 'polypeptide(L)'
;MCEPPLSLLKQEALEELLPLCAKENIAVTPYQIFQGGLLTGKYHRGAQAPEGSRGSEMPGWLWKLEDGLYDQLEAIEAEAAKEGCTMLEYAIRWTLRQPAVVSAIVGVKKTSQIDAAVKA
;
A
#
# COMPACT_ATOMS: atom_id res chain seq x y z
N MET A 1 15.04 -4.02 14.55
CA MET A 1 14.18 -3.95 13.36
C MET A 1 12.83 -3.40 13.81
N CYS A 2 12.29 -2.41 13.09
CA CYS A 2 10.99 -1.80 13.36
C CYS A 2 10.00 -2.16 12.25
N GLU A 3 8.78 -2.52 12.59
CA GLU A 3 7.76 -2.97 11.62
C GLU A 3 6.46 -2.16 11.79
N PRO A 4 6.38 -0.91 11.28
CA PRO A 4 5.18 -0.09 11.40
C PRO A 4 4.21 -0.33 10.24
N PRO A 5 2.91 0.00 10.41
CA PRO A 5 2.04 0.17 9.26
C PRO A 5 2.47 1.43 8.49
N LEU A 6 2.67 1.32 7.17
CA LEU A 6 3.03 2.45 6.32
C LEU A 6 2.50 2.25 4.91
N SER A 7 1.80 3.24 4.36
CA SER A 7 1.26 3.22 3.01
C SER A 7 0.97 4.63 2.52
N LEU A 8 0.68 4.81 1.23
CA LEU A 8 0.24 6.09 0.70
C LEU A 8 -1.00 6.67 1.41
N LEU A 9 -1.84 5.83 2.01
CA LEU A 9 -3.04 6.23 2.76
C LEU A 9 -2.80 6.41 4.27
N LYS A 10 -1.67 5.91 4.79
CA LYS A 10 -1.36 5.84 6.22
C LYS A 10 0.10 6.18 6.44
N GLN A 11 0.36 7.45 6.74
CA GLN A 11 1.67 8.09 6.68
C GLN A 11 2.19 8.58 8.05
N GLU A 12 1.48 8.31 9.15
CA GLU A 12 1.81 8.77 10.51
C GLU A 12 3.24 8.35 10.92
N ALA A 13 3.70 7.19 10.43
CA ALA A 13 5.06 6.72 10.71
C ALA A 13 6.16 7.62 10.09
N LEU A 14 5.85 8.43 9.08
CA LEU A 14 6.80 9.36 8.44
C LEU A 14 7.16 10.56 9.32
N GLU A 15 6.32 10.92 10.29
CA GLU A 15 6.48 12.15 11.07
C GLU A 15 7.66 12.05 12.04
N GLU A 16 7.63 11.07 12.94
CA GLU A 16 8.63 10.93 14.01
C GLU A 16 9.35 9.59 13.95
N LEU A 17 8.61 8.50 13.67
CA LEU A 17 9.12 7.14 13.80
C LEU A 17 10.23 6.84 12.78
N LEU A 18 9.98 7.06 11.49
CA LEU A 18 10.95 6.76 10.43
C LEU A 18 12.18 7.67 10.50
N PRO A 19 12.06 9.00 10.76
CA PRO A 19 13.21 9.86 11.01
C PRO A 19 14.05 9.40 12.21
N LEU A 20 13.42 8.97 13.30
CA LEU A 20 14.13 8.42 14.46
C LEU A 20 14.86 7.12 14.09
N CYS A 21 14.18 6.20 13.40
CA CYS A 21 14.80 4.95 12.94
C CYS A 21 16.02 5.22 12.04
N ALA A 22 15.93 6.21 11.14
CA ALA A 22 17.05 6.61 10.29
C ALA A 22 18.23 7.14 11.10
N LYS A 23 17.97 8.02 12.07
CA LYS A 23 18.99 8.59 12.96
C LYS A 23 19.71 7.52 13.79
N GLU A 24 18.97 6.54 14.30
CA GLU A 24 19.47 5.50 15.20
C GLU A 24 19.94 4.23 14.47
N ASN A 25 20.02 4.26 13.13
CA ASN A 25 20.39 3.11 12.29
C ASN A 25 19.51 1.86 12.52
N ILE A 26 18.22 2.06 12.74
CA ILE A 26 17.23 0.98 12.91
C ILE A 26 16.58 0.70 11.56
N ALA A 27 16.80 -0.50 11.03
CA ALA A 27 16.13 -0.96 9.82
C ALA A 27 14.60 -1.05 10.01
N VAL A 28 13.86 -0.55 9.02
CA VAL A 28 12.40 -0.55 8.96
C VAL A 28 11.89 -1.51 7.88
N THR A 29 10.91 -2.31 8.24
CA THR A 29 10.23 -3.27 7.36
C THR A 29 8.71 -3.13 7.53
N PRO A 30 8.06 -2.19 6.82
CA PRO A 30 6.67 -1.88 7.07
C PRO A 30 5.72 -2.97 6.58
N TYR A 31 4.58 -3.06 7.25
CA TYR A 31 3.44 -3.88 6.85
C TYR A 31 2.26 -2.99 6.38
N GLN A 32 1.19 -3.62 5.89
CA GLN A 32 -0.02 -2.92 5.44
C GLN A 32 0.22 -1.92 4.28
N ILE A 33 1.26 -2.13 3.48
CA ILE A 33 1.63 -1.22 2.37
C ILE A 33 0.53 -1.05 1.32
N PHE A 34 -0.43 -1.98 1.26
CA PHE A 34 -1.58 -1.91 0.36
C PHE A 34 -2.92 -1.62 1.04
N GLN A 35 -2.96 -1.43 2.37
CA GLN A 35 -4.18 -1.23 3.16
C GLN A 35 -5.32 -2.20 2.80
N GLY A 36 -5.10 -3.50 3.02
CA GLY A 36 -6.10 -4.52 2.69
C GLY A 36 -6.30 -4.73 1.17
N GLY A 37 -5.48 -4.11 0.33
CA GLY A 37 -5.51 -4.18 -1.12
C GLY A 37 -6.08 -2.93 -1.80
N LEU A 38 -6.42 -1.88 -1.05
CA LEU A 38 -6.91 -0.61 -1.60
C LEU A 38 -5.94 -0.03 -2.63
N LEU A 39 -4.64 -0.09 -2.35
CA LEU A 39 -3.58 0.42 -3.23
C LEU A 39 -3.12 -0.59 -4.29
N THR A 40 -4.02 -1.43 -4.78
CA THR A 40 -3.71 -2.39 -5.87
C THR A 40 -4.42 -2.09 -7.18
N GLY A 41 -5.21 -1.02 -7.23
CA GLY A 41 -5.97 -0.61 -8.42
C GLY A 41 -7.20 -1.48 -8.74
N LYS A 42 -7.68 -2.27 -7.78
CA LYS A 42 -8.81 -3.21 -8.01
C LYS A 42 -10.16 -2.75 -7.47
N TYR A 43 -10.21 -1.65 -6.73
CA TYR A 43 -11.44 -1.13 -6.15
C TYR A 43 -11.81 0.16 -6.89
N HIS A 44 -12.99 0.20 -7.50
CA HIS A 44 -13.44 1.31 -8.32
C HIS A 44 -14.81 1.81 -7.84
N ARG A 45 -15.03 3.12 -7.97
CA ARG A 45 -16.27 3.77 -7.57
C ARG A 45 -17.46 3.14 -8.30
N GLY A 46 -18.53 2.87 -7.55
CA GLY A 46 -19.76 2.26 -8.08
C GLY A 46 -19.64 0.78 -8.46
N ALA A 47 -18.46 0.15 -8.35
CA ALA A 47 -18.28 -1.28 -8.52
C ALA A 47 -18.41 -2.02 -7.18
N GLN A 48 -18.86 -3.27 -7.24
CA GLN A 48 -18.77 -4.16 -6.07
C GLN A 48 -17.30 -4.54 -5.81
N ALA A 49 -16.98 -4.83 -4.56
CA ALA A 49 -15.67 -5.36 -4.21
C ALA A 49 -15.39 -6.65 -5.02
N PRO A 50 -14.21 -6.80 -5.64
CA PRO A 50 -13.91 -7.98 -6.46
C PRO A 50 -14.09 -9.28 -5.68
N GLU A 51 -14.61 -10.32 -6.33
CA GLU A 51 -14.78 -11.63 -5.71
C GLU A 51 -13.43 -12.20 -5.21
N GLY A 52 -13.44 -12.82 -4.02
CA GLY A 52 -12.24 -13.34 -3.36
C GLY A 52 -11.27 -12.26 -2.83
N SER A 53 -11.62 -10.97 -2.97
CA SER A 53 -10.89 -9.88 -2.37
C SER A 53 -11.14 -9.83 -0.85
N ARG A 54 -10.28 -9.11 -0.13
CA ARG A 54 -10.51 -8.84 1.29
C ARG A 54 -11.77 -8.02 1.50
N GLY A 55 -12.10 -7.10 0.60
CA GLY A 55 -13.33 -6.32 0.65
C GLY A 55 -14.59 -7.17 0.48
N SER A 56 -14.54 -8.27 -0.28
CA SER A 56 -15.69 -9.18 -0.43
C SER A 56 -15.81 -10.17 0.74
N GLU A 57 -14.70 -10.74 1.21
CA GLU A 57 -14.72 -11.79 2.25
C GLU A 57 -14.74 -11.26 3.68
N MET A 58 -14.08 -10.11 3.92
CA MET A 58 -13.90 -9.53 5.24
C MET A 58 -14.12 -8.00 5.18
N PRO A 59 -15.32 -7.53 4.80
CA PRO A 59 -15.58 -6.10 4.56
C PRO A 59 -15.27 -5.23 5.77
N GLY A 60 -15.48 -5.71 7.00
CA GLY A 60 -15.16 -4.96 8.23
C GLY A 60 -13.67 -4.76 8.50
N TRP A 61 -12.78 -5.42 7.75
CA TRP A 61 -11.32 -5.24 7.84
C TRP A 61 -10.79 -4.24 6.81
N LEU A 62 -11.60 -3.83 5.84
CA LEU A 62 -11.25 -2.79 4.88
C LEU A 62 -11.73 -1.44 5.39
N TRP A 63 -11.03 -0.37 5.03
CA TRP A 63 -11.57 0.97 5.24
C TRP A 63 -12.88 1.12 4.46
N LYS A 64 -13.78 1.94 5.00
CA LYS A 64 -15.06 2.20 4.35
C LYS A 64 -14.80 2.93 3.03
N LEU A 65 -15.26 2.33 1.95
CA LEU A 65 -15.15 2.87 0.59
C LEU A 65 -16.19 3.98 0.38
N GLU A 66 -15.91 5.16 0.93
CA GLU A 66 -16.68 6.40 0.74
C GLU A 66 -16.04 7.27 -0.34
N ASP A 67 -16.75 8.28 -0.83
CA ASP A 67 -16.30 9.12 -1.95
C ASP A 67 -14.91 9.72 -1.73
N GLY A 68 -14.60 10.19 -0.51
CA GLY A 68 -13.29 10.77 -0.21
C GLY A 68 -12.13 9.76 -0.28
N LEU A 69 -12.37 8.49 0.05
CA LEU A 69 -11.35 7.45 -0.13
C LEU A 69 -11.18 7.12 -1.62
N TYR A 70 -12.26 7.10 -2.40
CA TYR A 70 -12.16 6.93 -3.84
C TYR A 70 -11.38 8.08 -4.50
N ASP A 71 -11.61 9.33 -4.09
CA ASP A 71 -10.86 10.48 -4.60
C ASP A 71 -9.34 10.29 -4.38
N GLN A 72 -8.94 9.80 -3.21
CA GLN A 72 -7.54 9.50 -2.92
C GLN A 72 -7.00 8.35 -3.78
N LEU A 73 -7.76 7.27 -3.95
CA LEU A 73 -7.33 6.14 -4.77
C LEU A 73 -7.18 6.53 -6.24
N GLU A 74 -8.14 7.27 -6.78
CA GLU A 74 -8.14 7.77 -8.16
C GLU A 74 -6.95 8.73 -8.40
N ALA A 75 -6.64 9.60 -7.44
CA ALA A 75 -5.47 10.47 -7.51
C ALA A 75 -4.16 9.68 -7.51
N ILE A 76 -4.01 8.68 -6.64
CA ILE A 76 -2.82 7.82 -6.58
C ILE A 76 -2.68 7.00 -7.87
N GLU A 77 -3.77 6.48 -8.41
CA GLU A 77 -3.76 5.75 -9.68
C GLU A 77 -3.33 6.64 -10.85
N ALA A 78 -3.77 7.90 -10.87
CA ALA A 78 -3.33 8.89 -11.86
C ALA A 78 -1.83 9.21 -11.75
N GLU A 79 -1.28 9.32 -10.53
CA GLU A 79 0.17 9.51 -10.34
C GLU A 79 0.97 8.27 -10.79
N ALA A 80 0.50 7.06 -10.45
CA ALA A 80 1.12 5.82 -10.90
C ALA A 80 1.18 5.74 -12.44
N ALA A 81 0.09 6.15 -13.12
CA ALA A 81 0.02 6.20 -14.57
C ALA A 81 1.01 7.20 -15.19
N LYS A 82 1.26 8.35 -14.55
CA LYS A 82 2.28 9.32 -14.99
C LYS A 82 3.71 8.73 -14.91
N GLU A 83 3.97 7.86 -13.94
CA GLU A 83 5.23 7.12 -13.80
C GLU A 83 5.29 5.86 -14.68
N GLY A 84 4.25 5.57 -15.48
CA GLY A 84 4.20 4.42 -16.37
C GLY A 84 4.17 3.08 -15.63
N CYS A 85 3.60 3.05 -14.42
CA CYS A 85 3.47 1.83 -13.61
C CYS A 85 2.05 1.64 -13.08
N THR A 86 1.75 0.43 -12.62
CA THR A 86 0.49 0.12 -11.96
C THR A 86 0.43 0.73 -10.56
N MET A 87 -0.76 0.94 -10.02
CA MET A 87 -0.93 1.43 -8.64
C MET A 87 -0.23 0.54 -7.60
N LEU A 88 -0.22 -0.79 -7.83
CA LEU A 88 0.49 -1.77 -7.00
C LEU A 88 2.00 -1.53 -7.02
N GLU A 89 2.59 -1.42 -8.21
CA GLU A 89 4.02 -1.16 -8.38
C GLU A 89 4.40 0.20 -7.76
N TYR A 90 3.58 1.22 -7.98
CA TYR A 90 3.75 2.55 -7.41
C TYR A 90 3.76 2.53 -5.88
N ALA A 91 2.82 1.81 -5.25
CA ALA A 91 2.75 1.70 -3.79
C ALA A 91 4.01 1.02 -3.21
N ILE A 92 4.50 -0.06 -3.83
CA ILE A 92 5.76 -0.71 -3.41
C ILE A 92 6.93 0.27 -3.53
N ARG A 93 7.10 0.90 -4.70
CA ARG A 93 8.19 1.85 -4.96
C ARG A 93 8.17 3.00 -3.98
N TRP A 94 7.00 3.57 -3.74
CA TRP A 94 6.82 4.65 -2.77
C TRP A 94 7.26 4.20 -1.37
N THR A 95 6.82 3.03 -0.90
CA THR A 95 7.19 2.52 0.42
C THR A 95 8.70 2.28 0.55
N LEU A 96 9.34 1.69 -0.45
CA LEU A 96 10.78 1.39 -0.43
C LEU A 96 11.67 2.64 -0.48
N ARG A 97 11.12 3.79 -0.91
CA ARG A 97 11.84 5.08 -0.93
C ARG A 97 11.79 5.82 0.40
N GLN A 98 11.07 5.31 1.41
CA GLN A 98 10.91 6.01 2.68
C GLN A 98 12.14 5.87 3.59
N PRO A 99 12.39 6.82 4.52
CA PRO A 99 13.55 6.79 5.40
C PRO A 99 13.64 5.49 6.21
N ALA A 100 14.86 4.95 6.32
CA ALA A 100 15.18 3.71 7.05
C ALA A 100 14.49 2.43 6.56
N VAL A 101 13.64 2.49 5.52
CA VAL A 101 13.00 1.31 4.94
C VAL A 101 14.02 0.52 4.13
N VAL A 102 14.21 -0.75 4.49
CA VAL A 102 15.15 -1.67 3.81
C VAL A 102 14.46 -2.81 3.07
N SER A 103 13.21 -3.10 3.43
CA SER A 103 12.36 -4.10 2.79
C SER A 103 10.90 -3.78 3.10
N ALA A 104 9.94 -4.45 2.46
CA ALA A 104 8.51 -4.26 2.73
C ALA A 104 7.78 -5.61 2.81
N ILE A 105 6.83 -5.75 3.76
CA ILE A 105 6.02 -6.96 3.90
C ILE A 105 4.87 -6.91 2.90
N VAL A 106 4.94 -7.80 1.91
CA VAL A 106 3.93 -7.95 0.86
C VAL A 106 3.05 -9.18 1.14
N GLY A 107 1.79 -8.93 1.52
CA GLY A 107 0.82 -10.00 1.72
C GLY A 107 0.14 -10.43 0.42
N VAL A 108 0.27 -11.70 0.06
CA VAL A 108 -0.35 -12.31 -1.13
C VAL A 108 -1.32 -13.44 -0.75
N LYS A 109 -2.32 -13.68 -1.60
CA LYS A 109 -3.23 -14.84 -1.55
C LYS A 109 -2.91 -15.88 -2.64
N LYS A 110 -2.41 -15.43 -3.79
CA LYS A 110 -2.12 -16.27 -4.96
C LYS A 110 -0.67 -16.07 -5.36
N THR A 111 -0.02 -17.12 -5.84
CA THR A 111 1.39 -17.09 -6.27
C THR A 111 1.63 -16.08 -7.38
N SER A 112 0.68 -15.89 -8.31
CA SER A 112 0.78 -14.88 -9.38
C SER A 112 0.92 -13.44 -8.88
N GLN A 113 0.55 -13.16 -7.62
CA GLN A 113 0.74 -11.83 -7.02
C GLN A 113 2.19 -11.59 -6.60
N ILE A 114 2.98 -12.66 -6.43
CA ILE A 114 4.42 -12.57 -6.16
C ILE A 114 5.10 -11.96 -7.39
N ASP A 115 4.79 -12.46 -8.59
CA ASP A 115 5.38 -11.95 -9.84
C ASP A 115 5.08 -10.46 -10.03
N ALA A 116 3.85 -10.03 -9.74
CA ALA A 116 3.46 -8.62 -9.80
C ALA A 116 4.21 -7.76 -8.75
N ALA A 117 4.43 -8.29 -7.55
CA ALA A 117 5.15 -7.57 -6.49
C ALA A 117 6.66 -7.46 -6.76
N VAL A 118 7.27 -8.52 -7.31
CA VAL A 118 8.71 -8.57 -7.61
C VAL A 118 9.07 -7.67 -8.80
N LYS A 119 8.12 -7.42 -9.70
CA LYS A 119 8.31 -6.53 -10.87
C LYS A 119 8.41 -5.04 -10.49
N ALA A 120 7.87 -4.65 -9.33
CA ALA A 120 7.80 -3.27 -8.88
C ALA A 120 9.19 -2.66 -8.64
#